data_AF-A0A2J6I1F0-F1
#
_entry.id   AF-A0A2J6I1F0-F1
#
_cell.length_a   1.000
_cell.length_b   1.000
_cell.length_c   1.000
_cell.angle_alpha   90.00
_cell.angle_beta   90.00
_cell.angle_gamma   90.00
#
_symmetry.space_group_name_H-M   'P 1'
#
loop_
_entity.id
_entity.type
_entity.pdbx_description
1 polymer ?
#
loop_
_entity_poly.entity_id
_entity_poly.type
_entity_poly.pdbx_seq_one_letter_code
_entity_poly.pdbx_strand_id
1 'polypeptide(L)'
;LGGGYHYLKLNGKWEPQESTYPNLPFDFHVGRGQIYDNQGVITEFIDNSMPFDFEDISFDMLNGDTTVIAITMHVENWFKNPHEYDHDVWGGYIMNNQEAMQVAVDNSHDVFSVVVEEQP
;
A
#
# COMPACT_ATOMS: atom_id res chain seq x y z
N LEU A 1 -9.90 14.07 14.96
CA LEU A 1 -10.44 14.06 13.57
C LEU A 1 -9.34 13.59 12.61
N GLY A 2 -8.89 12.34 12.74
CA GLY A 2 -7.68 11.84 12.05
C GLY A 2 -7.94 10.62 11.17
N GLY A 3 -9.16 10.40 10.68
CA GLY A 3 -9.59 9.13 10.08
C GLY A 3 -10.25 9.24 8.71
N GLY A 4 -9.80 10.15 7.84
CA GLY A 4 -10.32 10.28 6.47
C GLY A 4 -9.25 10.49 5.41
N TYR A 5 -7.97 10.47 5.79
CA TYR A 5 -6.86 10.59 4.86
C TYR A 5 -6.28 9.20 4.61
N HIS A 6 -6.20 8.82 3.34
CA HIS A 6 -5.60 7.57 2.91
C HIS A 6 -4.21 7.88 2.36
N TYR A 7 -3.19 7.19 2.89
CA TYR A 7 -1.86 7.12 2.30
C TYR A 7 -1.85 6.20 1.08
N LEU A 8 -2.69 5.16 1.09
CA LEU A 8 -2.94 4.25 -0.02
C LEU A 8 -4.43 3.91 -0.11
N LYS A 9 -4.97 3.83 -1.32
CA LYS A 9 -6.34 3.38 -1.57
C LYS A 9 -6.39 2.44 -2.77
N LEU A 10 -6.53 1.13 -2.51
CA LEU A 10 -6.76 0.11 -3.53
C LEU A 10 -8.11 -0.56 -3.29
N ASN A 11 -8.95 -0.59 -4.31
CA ASN A 11 -10.27 -1.22 -4.26
C ASN A 11 -10.33 -2.34 -5.28
N GLY A 12 -10.99 -3.43 -4.92
CA GLY A 12 -11.15 -4.54 -5.83
C GLY A 12 -12.10 -5.59 -5.30
N LYS A 13 -11.93 -6.80 -5.82
CA LYS A 13 -12.61 -7.98 -5.36
C LYS A 13 -11.61 -9.13 -5.28
N TRP A 14 -11.83 -10.05 -4.36
CA TRP A 14 -11.11 -11.32 -4.33
C TRP A 14 -12.10 -12.47 -4.41
N GLU A 15 -11.59 -13.62 -4.85
CA GLU A 15 -12.30 -14.89 -4.83
C GLU A 15 -11.86 -15.66 -3.58
N PRO A 16 -12.69 -15.69 -2.51
CA PRO A 16 -12.41 -16.45 -1.30
C PRO A 16 -12.38 -17.97 -1.56
N GLN A 17 -11.47 -18.69 -0.91
CA GLN A 17 -11.26 -20.12 -1.14
C GLN A 17 -12.48 -20.99 -0.77
N GLU A 18 -13.20 -20.61 0.29
CA GLU A 18 -14.29 -21.42 0.89
C GLU A 18 -15.63 -20.64 0.93
N SER A 19 -15.99 -19.95 -0.15
CA SER A 19 -17.26 -19.20 -0.25
C SER A 19 -18.12 -19.63 -1.42
N THR A 20 -19.43 -19.53 -1.25
CA THR A 20 -20.40 -19.62 -2.35
C THR A 20 -20.52 -18.32 -3.14
N TYR A 21 -19.84 -17.24 -2.70
CA TYR A 21 -19.83 -15.93 -3.35
C TYR A 21 -18.44 -15.63 -3.95
N PRO A 22 -18.22 -15.85 -5.26
CA PRO A 22 -16.88 -15.84 -5.86
C PRO A 22 -16.28 -14.43 -6.11
N ASN A 23 -16.72 -13.38 -5.42
CA ASN A 23 -16.36 -12.00 -5.75
C ASN A 23 -16.62 -11.05 -4.56
N LEU A 24 -15.98 -11.29 -3.41
CA LEU A 24 -16.13 -10.43 -2.25
C LEU A 24 -15.34 -9.12 -2.46
N PRO A 25 -15.92 -7.95 -2.13
CA PRO A 25 -15.26 -6.67 -2.32
C PRO A 25 -14.21 -6.41 -1.24
N PHE A 26 -13.06 -5.85 -1.62
CA PHE A 26 -12.09 -5.32 -0.67
C PHE A 26 -11.85 -3.82 -0.87
N ASP A 27 -11.60 -3.17 0.26
CA ASP A 27 -11.15 -1.80 0.47
C ASP A 27 -9.81 -1.86 1.23
N PHE A 28 -8.72 -1.99 0.47
CA PHE A 28 -7.35 -2.03 0.97
C PHE A 28 -6.83 -0.60 1.08
N HIS A 29 -7.20 0.06 2.17
CA HIS A 29 -6.86 1.46 2.41
C HIS A 29 -5.90 1.55 3.60
N VAL A 30 -4.75 2.17 3.40
CA VAL A 30 -3.80 2.46 4.48
C VAL A 30 -3.95 3.91 4.87
N GLY A 31 -4.10 4.17 6.16
CA GLY A 31 -4.21 5.51 6.72
C GLY A 31 -3.76 5.50 8.17
N ARG A 32 -4.09 6.55 8.92
CA ARG A 32 -3.74 6.64 10.34
C ARG A 32 -4.42 5.52 11.14
N GLY A 33 -3.60 4.66 11.73
CA GLY A 33 -3.98 3.53 12.56
C GLY A 33 -4.69 3.92 13.85
N GLN A 34 -5.47 3.00 14.40
CA GLN A 34 -6.22 3.16 15.65
C GLN A 34 -6.09 1.89 16.49
N ILE A 35 -5.73 2.05 17.77
CA ILE A 35 -5.79 0.96 18.76
C ILE A 35 -7.04 1.19 19.61
N TYR A 36 -7.81 0.12 19.82
CA TYR A 36 -9.03 0.15 20.60
C TYR A 36 -8.86 -0.67 21.88
N ASP A 37 -9.48 -0.21 22.97
CA ASP A 37 -9.65 -1.04 24.16
C ASP A 37 -10.80 -2.06 24.00
N ASN A 38 -11.02 -2.86 25.05
CA ASN A 38 -12.09 -3.86 25.08
C ASN A 38 -13.52 -3.26 25.01
N GLN A 39 -13.67 -1.94 25.12
CA GLN A 39 -14.94 -1.22 25.01
C GLN A 39 -15.10 -0.57 23.63
N GLY A 40 -14.14 -0.74 22.72
CA GLY A 40 -14.15 -0.13 21.39
C GLY A 40 -13.79 1.36 21.40
N VAL A 41 -13.16 1.86 22.46
CA VAL A 41 -12.70 3.24 22.55
C VAL A 41 -11.28 3.33 22.01
N ILE A 42 -11.02 4.29 21.13
CA ILE A 42 -9.68 4.55 20.61
C ILE A 42 -8.78 5.05 21.75
N THR A 43 -7.73 4.29 22.06
CA THR A 43 -6.74 4.64 23.07
C THR A 43 -5.48 5.25 22.49
N GLU A 44 -5.15 4.92 21.23
CA GLU A 44 -3.91 5.34 20.58
C GLU A 44 -4.11 5.45 19.06
N PHE A 45 -3.26 6.28 18.43
CA PHE A 45 -3.15 6.34 16.97
C PHE A 45 -1.74 6.00 16.52
N ILE A 46 -1.64 5.19 15.46
CA ILE A 46 -0.37 4.80 14.84
C ILE A 46 -0.22 5.53 13.49
N ASP A 47 0.98 6.04 13.20
CA ASP A 47 1.27 6.60 11.89
C ASP A 47 1.75 5.48 10.95
N ASN A 48 0.99 5.24 9.90
CA ASN A 48 1.27 4.24 8.87
C ASN A 48 1.80 4.90 7.58
N SER A 49 2.38 6.10 7.67
CA SER A 49 2.95 6.78 6.50
C SER A 49 4.17 6.01 5.96
N MET A 50 4.30 5.96 4.63
CA MET A 50 5.35 5.22 3.92
C MET A 50 6.10 6.20 3.01
N PRO A 51 7.20 6.81 3.45
CA PRO A 51 8.03 7.64 2.59
C PRO A 51 8.80 6.76 1.58
N PHE A 52 8.91 7.24 0.35
CA PHE A 52 9.66 6.56 -0.71
C PHE A 52 10.82 7.46 -1.16
N ASP A 53 12.04 7.01 -0.93
CA ASP A 53 13.27 7.67 -1.34
C ASP A 53 13.91 6.87 -2.47
N PHE A 54 14.18 7.52 -3.60
CA PHE A 54 14.81 6.92 -4.77
C PHE A 54 16.24 7.43 -4.90
N GLU A 55 17.16 6.82 -4.14
CA GLU A 55 18.53 7.33 -3.99
C GLU A 55 19.42 7.08 -5.23
N ASP A 56 19.09 6.10 -6.07
CA ASP A 56 19.95 5.62 -7.16
C ASP A 56 19.60 6.19 -8.56
N ILE A 57 18.93 7.35 -8.63
CA ILE A 57 18.59 7.99 -9.91
C ILE A 57 19.62 9.07 -10.24
N SER A 58 20.38 8.87 -11.30
CA SER A 58 21.29 9.89 -11.86
C SER A 58 21.16 9.96 -13.37
N PHE A 59 21.23 11.17 -13.93
CA PHE A 59 21.23 11.40 -15.37
C PHE A 59 21.96 12.70 -15.69
N ASP A 60 22.59 12.75 -16.86
CA ASP A 60 23.22 13.95 -17.41
C ASP A 60 22.25 14.65 -18.37
N MET A 61 22.29 15.98 -18.39
CA MET A 61 21.45 16.81 -19.26
C MET A 61 22.27 17.91 -19.92
N LEU A 62 22.10 18.09 -21.22
CA LEU A 62 22.52 19.28 -21.94
C LEU A 62 21.35 20.26 -22.12
N ASN A 63 21.68 21.50 -22.51
CA ASN A 63 20.65 22.50 -22.77
C ASN A 63 19.80 22.09 -23.98
N GLY A 64 18.51 21.88 -23.75
CA GLY A 64 17.55 21.45 -24.76
C GLY A 64 17.20 19.96 -24.70
N ASP A 65 17.87 19.17 -23.86
CA ASP A 65 17.55 17.76 -23.69
C ASP A 65 16.22 17.58 -22.94
N THR A 66 15.55 16.46 -23.23
CA THR A 66 14.43 15.95 -22.43
C THR A 66 14.80 14.57 -21.93
N THR A 67 14.49 14.29 -20.67
CA THR A 67 14.62 12.96 -20.07
C THR A 67 13.27 12.51 -19.55
N VAL A 68 13.05 11.20 -19.51
CA VAL A 68 11.85 10.59 -18.94
C VAL A 68 12.27 9.75 -17.76
N ILE A 69 11.68 10.03 -16.60
CA ILE A 69 11.84 9.23 -15.39
C ILE A 69 10.56 8.43 -15.23
N ALA A 70 10.64 7.12 -15.44
CA ALA A 70 9.52 6.21 -15.31
C ALA A 70 9.47 5.64 -13.89
N ILE A 71 8.41 5.97 -13.15
CA ILE A 71 8.11 5.40 -11.83
C ILE A 71 7.04 4.32 -12.02
N THR A 72 7.40 3.07 -11.73
CA THR A 72 6.50 1.92 -11.87
C THR A 72 6.08 1.43 -10.49
N MET A 73 4.77 1.26 -10.27
CA MET A 73 4.24 0.62 -9.08
C MET A 73 4.00 -0.88 -9.35
N HIS A 74 4.64 -1.74 -8.57
CA HIS A 74 4.41 -3.18 -8.52
C HIS A 74 3.26 -3.44 -7.54
N VAL A 75 2.02 -3.34 -8.02
CA VAL A 75 0.81 -3.42 -7.19
C VAL A 75 0.73 -4.74 -6.42
N GLU A 76 1.24 -5.82 -7.00
CA GLU A 76 1.30 -7.14 -6.40
C GLU A 76 2.16 -7.22 -5.14
N ASN A 77 3.17 -6.35 -4.99
CA ASN A 77 4.09 -6.40 -3.86
C ASN A 77 3.42 -5.98 -2.55
N TRP A 78 2.38 -5.12 -2.62
CA TRP A 78 1.50 -4.83 -1.49
C TRP A 78 0.89 -6.08 -0.86
N PHE A 79 0.79 -7.18 -1.61
CA PHE A 79 0.15 -8.42 -1.18
C PHE A 79 1.11 -9.61 -1.04
N LYS A 80 2.40 -9.47 -1.36
CA LYS A 80 3.29 -10.62 -1.53
C LYS A 80 4.63 -10.55 -0.82
N ASN A 81 5.17 -9.36 -0.52
CA ASN A 81 6.54 -9.25 -0.04
C ASN A 81 6.67 -8.11 0.98
N PRO A 82 7.27 -8.31 2.17
CA PRO A 82 7.79 -9.58 2.71
C PRO A 82 6.72 -10.51 3.26
N HIS A 83 5.47 -10.07 3.29
CA HIS A 83 4.35 -10.82 3.85
C HIS A 83 3.28 -11.09 2.80
N GLU A 84 2.79 -12.33 2.77
CA GLU A 84 1.59 -12.65 2.01
C GLU A 84 0.37 -12.03 2.69
N TYR A 85 -0.36 -11.20 1.95
CA TYR A 85 -1.59 -10.58 2.42
C TYR A 85 -2.78 -11.38 1.92
N ASP A 86 -3.37 -12.18 2.81
CA ASP A 86 -4.52 -13.02 2.52
C ASP A 86 -5.83 -12.33 2.94
N HIS A 87 -6.71 -12.06 1.98
CA HIS A 87 -8.03 -11.49 2.23
C HIS A 87 -8.98 -12.46 2.97
N ASP A 88 -8.76 -13.78 2.90
CA ASP A 88 -9.54 -14.73 3.69
C ASP A 88 -9.14 -14.69 5.18
N VAL A 89 -7.93 -14.20 5.49
CA VAL A 89 -7.47 -13.97 6.87
C VAL A 89 -7.85 -12.58 7.37
N TRP A 90 -7.55 -11.54 6.59
CA TRP A 90 -7.68 -10.14 7.03
C TRP A 90 -9.05 -9.50 6.70
N GLY A 91 -9.81 -10.11 5.79
CA GLY A 91 -11.10 -9.62 5.33
C GLY A 91 -10.99 -8.49 4.29
N GLY A 92 -12.15 -7.88 4.02
CA GLY A 92 -12.33 -6.87 2.97
C GLY A 92 -12.15 -5.41 3.40
N TYR A 93 -11.99 -5.09 4.69
CA TYR A 93 -11.95 -3.70 5.18
C TYR A 93 -10.83 -3.50 6.21
N ILE A 94 -9.69 -2.97 5.79
CA ILE A 94 -8.45 -3.02 6.59
C ILE A 94 -8.29 -1.83 7.54
N MET A 95 -8.97 -0.71 7.30
CA MET A 95 -8.77 0.56 8.03
C MET A 95 -9.04 0.49 9.55
N ASN A 96 -9.88 -0.46 9.99
CA ASN A 96 -10.15 -0.67 11.41
C ASN A 96 -9.29 -1.79 12.01
N ASN A 97 -8.35 -2.33 11.24
CA ASN A 97 -7.46 -3.42 11.63
C ASN A 97 -6.00 -2.94 11.50
N GLN A 98 -5.45 -2.46 12.62
CA GLN A 98 -4.07 -1.96 12.64
C GLN A 98 -3.04 -3.05 12.30
N GLU A 99 -3.28 -4.31 12.68
CA GLU A 99 -2.37 -5.40 12.36
C GLU A 99 -2.32 -5.65 10.85
N ALA A 100 -3.48 -5.66 10.19
CA ALA A 100 -3.56 -5.76 8.72
C ALA A 100 -2.88 -4.56 8.02
N MET A 101 -3.09 -3.34 8.53
CA MET A 101 -2.42 -2.16 7.98
C MET A 101 -0.89 -2.21 8.17
N GLN A 102 -0.41 -2.78 9.28
CA GLN A 102 1.03 -2.95 9.50
C GLN A 102 1.64 -3.88 8.45
N VAL A 103 0.96 -4.98 8.09
CA VAL A 103 1.40 -5.86 6.99
C VAL A 103 1.52 -5.08 5.68
N ALA A 104 0.56 -4.21 5.38
CA ALA A 104 0.61 -3.36 4.18
C ALA A 104 1.79 -2.37 4.21
N VAL A 105 2.09 -1.78 5.38
CA VAL A 105 3.24 -0.88 5.56
C VAL A 105 4.55 -1.64 5.38
N ASP A 106 4.69 -2.81 5.99
CA ASP A 106 5.89 -3.64 5.86
C ASP A 106 6.10 -4.07 4.40
N ASN A 107 5.00 -4.37 3.70
CA ASN A 107 5.02 -4.70 2.28
C ASN A 107 5.36 -3.52 1.36
N SER A 108 5.39 -2.28 1.85
CA SER A 108 5.63 -1.12 0.98
C SER A 108 7.06 -1.04 0.44
N HIS A 109 8.01 -1.75 1.05
CA HIS A 109 9.46 -1.55 0.81
C HIS A 109 9.93 -1.69 -0.65
N ASP A 110 9.23 -2.44 -1.50
CA ASP A 110 9.62 -2.71 -2.90
C ASP A 110 8.47 -2.51 -3.89
N VAL A 111 7.45 -1.73 -3.52
CA VAL A 111 6.27 -1.48 -4.38
C VAL A 111 6.53 -0.48 -5.49
N PHE A 112 7.68 0.20 -5.49
CA PHE A 112 8.08 1.12 -6.55
C PHE A 112 9.47 0.78 -7.09
N SER A 113 9.60 0.84 -8.42
CA SER A 113 10.89 0.91 -9.09
C SER A 113 10.95 2.15 -9.96
N VAL A 114 12.13 2.73 -10.10
CA VAL A 114 12.33 3.93 -10.93
C VAL A 114 13.46 3.71 -11.91
N VAL A 115 13.25 4.13 -13.16
CA VAL A 115 14.25 4.06 -14.22
C VAL A 115 14.29 5.38 -14.98
N VAL A 116 15.48 5.77 -15.44
CA VAL A 116 15.64 6.84 -16.44
C VAL A 116 15.57 6.17 -17.81
N GLU A 117 14.61 6.56 -18.64
CA GLU A 117 14.49 6.00 -19.98
C GLU A 117 15.57 6.58 -20.89
N GLU A 118 16.28 5.70 -21.59
CA GLU A 118 17.19 6.11 -22.65
C GLU A 118 16.37 6.69 -23.82
N GLN A 119 16.76 7.88 -24.30
CA GLN A 119 16.14 8.47 -25.47
C GLN A 119 16.46 7.60 -26.72
N PRO A 120 15.48 7.34 -27.59
CA PRO A 120 15.67 6.53 -28.80
C PRO A 120 16.60 7.17 -29.85
#